data_AF-A0A1I9WLB1-F1
#
_entry.id   AF-A0A1I9WLB1-F1
#
_cell.length_a   1.000
_cell.length_b   1.000
_cell.length_c   1.000
_cell.angle_alpha   90.00
_cell.angle_beta   90.00
_cell.angle_gamma   90.00
#
_symmetry.space_group_name_H-M   'P 1'
#
loop_
_entity.id
_entity.type
_entity.pdbx_description
1 polymer ?
#
loop_
_entity_poly.entity_id
_entity_poly.type
_entity_poly.pdbx_seq_one_letter_code
_entity_poly.pdbx_strand_id
1 'polypeptide(L)'
;MFAMRRSLVILSVLMIIEDCSSLASYQSSVNVTKRQAGECSFNKDCDENAWCTVDKKCERACTSSRMNCESWSRDGYCDGERHIPVCRFHSAIETDPISDVSELRYGSKSQDTYCEHTYECSPDLYCHTNNKCINPCKELLKCTTDGPDNPGFVVLRDNEEYPESNKISCIIKDYVLSCE
;
A
#
# COMPACT_ATOMS: atom_id res chain seq x y z
N MET A 1 -56.26 -52.38 -19.72
CA MET A 1 -56.29 -53.85 -19.69
C MET A 1 -54.85 -54.36 -19.62
N PHE A 2 -54.54 -55.16 -18.59
CA PHE A 2 -53.45 -56.14 -18.41
C PHE A 2 -52.06 -55.82 -19.04
N ALA A 3 -50.93 -55.85 -18.34
CA ALA A 3 -50.57 -56.83 -17.31
C ALA A 3 -49.42 -56.34 -16.38
N MET A 4 -49.56 -56.69 -15.11
CA MET A 4 -48.48 -56.89 -14.14
C MET A 4 -47.58 -58.07 -14.54
N ARG A 5 -46.27 -57.98 -14.22
CA ARG A 5 -45.46 -58.97 -13.48
C ARG A 5 -43.99 -58.49 -13.50
N ARG A 6 -43.46 -57.96 -12.40
CA ARG A 6 -42.74 -58.67 -11.33
C ARG A 6 -41.69 -59.65 -11.86
N SER A 7 -40.40 -59.32 -11.66
CA SER A 7 -39.45 -60.20 -10.97
C SER A 7 -38.18 -59.43 -10.60
N LEU A 8 -37.91 -59.38 -9.30
CA LEU A 8 -36.60 -59.11 -8.71
C LEU A 8 -35.61 -60.19 -9.14
N VAL A 9 -34.40 -59.82 -9.53
CA VAL A 9 -33.19 -60.60 -9.23
C VAL A 9 -32.12 -59.63 -8.74
N ILE A 10 -31.68 -59.90 -7.52
CA ILE A 10 -30.61 -59.26 -6.77
C ILE A 10 -29.27 -59.72 -7.35
N LEU A 11 -28.36 -58.79 -7.63
CA LEU A 11 -26.93 -59.09 -7.67
C LEU A 11 -26.17 -57.90 -7.09
N SER A 12 -25.94 -58.01 -5.79
CA SER A 12 -24.94 -57.28 -5.03
C SER A 12 -23.55 -57.69 -5.50
N VAL A 13 -22.78 -56.74 -6.03
CA VAL A 13 -21.32 -56.84 -6.06
C VAL A 13 -20.77 -55.61 -5.34
N LEU A 14 -20.52 -55.81 -4.05
CA LEU A 14 -19.60 -55.01 -3.26
C LEU A 14 -18.20 -55.22 -3.83
N MET A 15 -17.60 -54.19 -4.40
CA MET A 15 -16.15 -54.05 -4.39
C MET A 15 -15.81 -52.84 -3.52
N ILE A 16 -15.45 -53.16 -2.28
CA ILE A 16 -14.69 -52.30 -1.40
C ILE A 16 -13.27 -52.28 -1.98
N ILE A 17 -12.85 -51.13 -2.51
CA ILE A 17 -11.44 -50.84 -2.68
C ILE A 17 -11.17 -49.65 -1.76
N GLU A 18 -10.54 -49.99 -0.64
CA GLU A 18 -9.88 -49.07 0.28
C GLU A 18 -8.79 -48.28 -0.45
N ASP A 19 -8.68 -47.02 -0.05
CA ASP A 19 -7.47 -46.19 -0.08
C ASP A 19 -6.70 -46.07 -1.40
N CYS A 20 -7.02 -45.01 -2.14
CA CYS A 20 -5.98 -44.03 -2.45
C CYS A 20 -6.63 -42.67 -2.73
N SER A 21 -6.79 -41.88 -1.67
CA SER A 21 -7.13 -40.45 -1.76
C SER A 21 -5.99 -39.69 -2.43
N SER A 22 -5.84 -39.81 -3.73
CA SER A 22 -5.01 -38.92 -4.55
C SER A 22 -5.83 -37.68 -4.92
N LEU A 23 -6.20 -36.89 -3.92
CA LEU A 23 -6.22 -35.44 -4.12
C LEU A 23 -4.85 -34.96 -3.69
N ALA A 24 -3.98 -34.76 -4.67
CA ALA A 24 -2.92 -33.79 -4.52
C ALA A 24 -3.60 -32.45 -4.28
N SER A 25 -3.88 -32.16 -3.01
CA SER A 25 -4.00 -30.79 -2.54
C SER A 25 -2.72 -30.13 -3.00
N TYR A 26 -2.83 -29.29 -4.02
CA TYR A 26 -1.82 -28.33 -4.36
C TYR A 26 -1.56 -27.58 -3.06
N GLN A 27 -0.51 -27.98 -2.34
CA GLN A 27 0.14 -27.16 -1.34
C GLN A 27 0.70 -26.01 -2.17
N SER A 28 -0.18 -25.05 -2.46
CA SER A 28 0.24 -23.67 -2.52
C SER A 28 0.96 -23.50 -1.19
N SER A 29 2.29 -23.48 -1.26
CA SER A 29 3.12 -22.88 -0.24
C SER A 29 2.63 -21.44 -0.15
N VAL A 30 1.52 -21.26 0.56
CA VAL A 30 1.23 -20.01 1.22
C VAL A 30 2.47 -19.82 2.05
N ASN A 31 3.37 -18.97 1.56
CA ASN A 31 4.29 -18.25 2.41
C ASN A 31 3.36 -17.49 3.36
N VAL A 32 2.92 -18.18 4.41
CA VAL A 32 2.43 -17.57 5.63
C VAL A 32 3.71 -16.94 6.18
N THR A 33 4.06 -15.76 5.67
CA THR A 33 4.81 -14.80 6.46
C THR A 33 4.06 -14.75 7.77
N LYS A 34 4.69 -15.35 8.78
CA LYS A 34 4.26 -15.38 10.16
C LYS A 34 3.79 -13.97 10.44
N ARG A 35 2.46 -13.73 10.49
CA ARG A 35 1.92 -12.50 11.07
C ARG A 35 2.52 -12.52 12.46
N GLN A 36 3.59 -11.77 12.68
CA GLN A 36 4.09 -11.55 14.01
C GLN A 36 2.97 -10.75 14.68
N ALA A 37 2.03 -11.47 15.28
CA ALA A 37 1.24 -11.00 16.40
C ALA A 37 2.20 -10.87 17.61
N GLY A 38 3.33 -10.19 17.38
CA GLY A 38 4.33 -9.85 18.36
C GLY A 38 4.13 -8.39 18.70
N GLU A 39 4.08 -8.11 19.99
CA GLU A 39 4.15 -6.74 20.45
C GLU A 39 5.47 -6.13 19.96
N CYS A 40 5.41 -5.03 19.23
CA CYS A 40 6.61 -4.28 18.82
C CYS A 40 6.92 -3.22 19.86
N SER A 41 8.20 -2.91 20.07
CA SER A 41 8.61 -1.77 20.90
C SER A 41 9.12 -0.61 20.05
N PHE A 42 9.71 -0.92 18.90
CA PHE A 42 10.31 0.02 17.96
C PHE A 42 9.96 -0.34 16.52
N ASN A 43 10.03 0.62 15.59
CA ASN A 43 9.75 0.39 14.16
C ASN A 43 10.64 -0.70 13.54
N LYS A 44 11.91 -0.76 13.95
CA LYS A 44 12.86 -1.80 13.52
C LYS A 44 12.47 -3.23 13.92
N ASP A 45 11.51 -3.38 14.84
CA ASP A 45 10.99 -4.69 15.22
C ASP A 45 9.95 -5.19 14.19
N CYS A 46 9.55 -4.33 13.24
CA CYS A 46 8.62 -4.63 12.17
C CYS A 46 9.33 -4.80 10.81
N ASP A 47 8.64 -5.43 9.85
CA ASP A 47 9.07 -5.51 8.46
C ASP A 47 9.36 -4.12 7.88
N GLU A 48 10.23 -4.02 6.86
CA GLU A 48 10.72 -2.75 6.31
C GLU A 48 9.63 -1.77 5.84
N ASN A 49 8.43 -2.27 5.52
CA ASN A 49 7.29 -1.47 5.05
C ASN A 49 6.19 -1.33 6.12
N ALA A 50 6.52 -1.64 7.37
CA ALA A 50 5.64 -1.57 8.51
C ALA A 50 6.24 -0.71 9.61
N TRP A 51 5.41 -0.18 10.49
CA TRP A 51 5.80 0.61 11.64
C TRP A 51 5.20 0.04 12.91
N CYS A 52 5.73 0.45 14.05
CA CYS A 52 5.18 0.08 15.34
C CYS A 52 4.15 1.11 15.79
N THR A 53 2.88 0.69 15.88
CA THR A 53 1.79 1.56 16.33
C THR A 53 1.84 1.79 17.84
N VAL A 54 1.08 2.79 18.32
CA VAL A 54 0.91 3.08 19.75
C VAL A 54 0.37 1.87 20.53
N ASP A 55 -0.43 1.01 19.89
CA ASP A 55 -0.96 -0.23 20.45
C ASP A 55 0.05 -1.39 20.43
N LYS A 56 1.33 -1.09 20.18
CA LYS A 56 2.43 -2.06 20.12
C LYS A 56 2.22 -3.12 19.04
N LYS A 57 1.63 -2.76 17.89
CA LYS A 57 1.43 -3.69 16.76
C LYS A 57 2.19 -3.23 15.53
N CYS A 58 2.78 -4.18 14.82
CA CYS A 58 3.30 -3.90 13.49
C CYS A 58 2.15 -3.73 12.50
N GLU A 59 2.03 -2.53 11.95
CA GLU A 59 1.07 -2.21 10.90
C GLU A 59 1.83 -1.77 9.66
N ARG A 60 1.36 -2.14 8.47
CA ARG A 60 1.93 -1.64 7.23
C ARG A 60 1.72 -0.14 7.12
N ALA A 61 2.77 0.59 6.78
CA ALA A 61 2.81 2.05 6.78
C ALA A 61 1.64 2.66 5.97
N CYS A 62 1.28 2.03 4.84
CA CYS A 62 0.24 2.47 3.92
C CYS A 62 -1.08 1.69 3.97
N THR A 63 -1.27 0.81 4.96
CA THR A 63 -2.53 0.05 5.11
C THR A 63 -3.50 0.73 6.07
N SER A 64 -2.99 1.55 6.99
CA SER A 64 -3.80 2.43 7.80
C SER A 64 -4.38 3.54 6.92
N SER A 65 -5.67 3.84 7.06
CA SER A 65 -6.37 4.94 6.35
C SER A 65 -5.87 6.35 6.71
N ARG A 66 -4.71 6.44 7.37
CA ARG A 66 -4.12 7.65 7.93
C ARG A 66 -3.48 8.51 6.86
N MET A 67 -2.88 7.89 5.85
CA MET A 67 -2.20 8.57 4.75
C MET A 67 -2.88 8.24 3.43
N ASN A 68 -3.62 9.21 2.88
CA ASN A 68 -4.35 9.07 1.64
C ASN A 68 -3.73 9.99 0.56
N CYS A 69 -2.76 9.48 -0.18
CA CYS A 69 -2.09 10.22 -1.26
C CYS A 69 -3.02 10.47 -2.47
N GLU A 70 -4.02 9.59 -2.66
CA GLU A 70 -4.94 9.59 -3.80
C GLU A 70 -6.05 10.66 -3.66
N SER A 71 -6.32 11.16 -2.45
CA SER A 71 -7.40 12.14 -2.24
C SER A 71 -7.08 13.55 -2.72
N TRP A 72 -5.80 13.89 -2.85
CA TRP A 72 -5.33 15.23 -3.27
C TRP A 72 -4.39 15.20 -4.47
N SER A 73 -3.95 14.02 -4.90
CA SER A 73 -3.16 13.84 -6.12
C SER A 73 -3.91 12.95 -7.12
N ARG A 74 -3.70 13.18 -8.42
CA ARG A 74 -4.31 12.35 -9.48
C ARG A 74 -3.64 11.00 -9.64
N ASP A 75 -2.35 10.93 -9.37
CA ASP A 75 -1.50 9.76 -9.60
C ASP A 75 -0.64 9.42 -8.38
N GLY A 76 -0.94 10.04 -7.24
CA GLY A 76 -0.25 9.79 -5.99
C GLY A 76 -0.66 8.47 -5.37
N TYR A 77 0.28 7.72 -4.83
CA TYR A 77 0.04 6.48 -4.09
C TYR A 77 0.92 6.45 -2.83
N CYS A 78 0.47 5.71 -1.82
CA CYS A 78 1.25 5.53 -0.60
C CYS A 78 2.20 4.34 -0.77
N ASP A 79 3.45 4.52 -0.34
CA ASP A 79 4.46 3.48 -0.24
C ASP A 79 5.13 3.48 1.15
N GLY A 80 5.63 2.32 1.58
CA GLY A 80 6.37 2.19 2.84
C GLY A 80 7.86 2.15 2.58
N GLU A 81 8.61 3.13 3.06
CA GLU A 81 10.07 3.19 2.91
C GLU A 81 10.75 3.25 4.27
N ARG A 82 11.53 2.21 4.61
CA ARG A 82 12.28 2.12 5.88
C ARG A 82 11.42 2.45 7.10
N HIS A 83 10.27 1.80 7.17
CA HIS A 83 9.26 1.94 8.23
C HIS A 83 8.51 3.28 8.23
N ILE A 84 8.69 4.13 7.22
CA ILE A 84 8.03 5.44 7.08
C ILE A 84 7.02 5.40 5.93
N PRO A 85 5.77 5.84 6.13
CA PRO A 85 4.84 6.02 5.02
C PRO A 85 5.23 7.26 4.20
N VAL A 86 5.34 7.10 2.88
CA VAL A 86 5.68 8.15 1.92
C VAL A 86 4.66 8.20 0.79
N CYS A 87 4.42 9.37 0.22
CA CYS A 87 3.64 9.49 -1.02
C CYS A 87 4.60 9.55 -2.20
N ARG A 88 4.33 8.72 -3.21
CA ARG A 88 5.01 8.69 -4.51
C ARG A 88 4.00 8.97 -5.61
N PHE A 89 4.47 9.23 -6.83
CA PHE A 89 3.61 9.55 -7.97
C PHE A 89 3.89 8.60 -9.13
N HIS A 90 2.86 7.93 -9.65
CA HIS A 90 3.01 6.95 -10.73
C HIS A 90 3.63 7.55 -11.98
N SER A 91 3.29 8.80 -12.34
CA SER A 91 3.83 9.42 -13.54
C SER A 91 5.31 9.82 -13.42
N ALA A 92 5.84 9.93 -12.20
CA ALA A 92 7.25 10.27 -11.96
C ALA A 92 8.20 9.10 -12.21
N ILE A 93 7.69 7.87 -12.31
CA ILE A 93 8.49 6.64 -12.44
C ILE A 93 8.31 6.07 -13.84
N GLU A 94 9.41 5.81 -14.53
CA GLU A 94 9.47 4.98 -15.73
C GLU A 94 9.91 3.58 -15.35
N THR A 95 9.13 2.57 -15.69
CA THR A 95 9.48 1.16 -15.44
C THR A 95 9.87 0.51 -16.76
N ASP A 96 11.09 0.02 -16.86
CA ASP A 96 11.53 -0.79 -18.00
C ASP A 96 10.88 -2.19 -17.90
N PRO A 97 10.01 -2.58 -18.85
CA PRO A 97 9.30 -3.85 -18.81
C PRO A 97 10.21 -5.09 -18.96
N ILE A 98 11.46 -4.90 -19.38
CA ILE A 98 12.42 -5.98 -19.63
C ILE A 98 13.34 -6.17 -18.43
N SER A 99 13.82 -5.07 -17.85
CA SER A 99 14.82 -5.12 -16.78
C SER A 99 14.25 -5.00 -15.37
N ASP A 100 12.96 -4.66 -15.22
CA ASP A 100 12.30 -4.34 -13.94
C ASP A 100 13.01 -3.20 -13.18
N VAL A 101 13.83 -2.42 -13.89
CA VAL A 101 14.49 -1.23 -13.36
C VAL A 101 13.52 -0.06 -13.47
N SER A 102 13.32 0.61 -12.34
CA SER A 102 12.53 1.83 -12.25
C SER A 102 13.46 3.04 -12.21
N GLU A 103 13.25 4.00 -13.11
CA GLU A 103 14.00 5.26 -13.15
C GLU A 103 13.07 6.46 -12.92
N LEU A 104 13.60 7.50 -12.27
CA LEU A 104 12.87 8.75 -12.06
C LEU A 104 12.94 9.63 -13.29
N ARG A 105 11.79 10.16 -13.69
CA ARG A 105 11.66 11.16 -14.76
C ARG A 105 11.67 12.56 -14.14
N TYR A 106 12.61 13.39 -14.58
CA TYR A 106 12.79 14.73 -14.03
C TYR A 106 12.25 15.82 -14.96
N GLY A 107 11.41 16.67 -14.39
CA GLY A 107 10.84 17.85 -15.02
C GLY A 107 11.48 19.15 -14.55
N SER A 108 11.05 20.25 -15.17
CA SER A 108 11.60 21.59 -14.89
C SER A 108 10.53 22.68 -14.80
N LYS A 109 9.24 22.34 -14.86
CA LYS A 109 8.17 23.33 -14.73
C LYS A 109 8.11 23.85 -13.30
N SER A 110 8.08 25.17 -13.18
CA SER A 110 7.99 25.87 -11.89
C SER A 110 6.58 25.82 -11.31
N GLN A 111 6.47 26.20 -10.04
CA GLN A 111 5.20 26.37 -9.34
C GLN A 111 4.21 27.22 -10.15
N ASP A 112 2.92 26.90 -10.02
CA ASP A 112 1.77 27.50 -10.72
C ASP A 112 1.70 27.31 -12.24
N THR A 113 2.67 26.61 -12.83
CA THR A 113 2.70 26.32 -14.27
C THR A 113 1.78 25.15 -14.61
N TYR A 114 1.15 25.20 -15.79
CA TYR A 114 0.30 24.12 -16.27
C TYR A 114 1.08 22.81 -16.48
N CYS A 115 0.51 21.70 -16.02
CA CYS A 115 1.06 20.35 -16.17
C CYS A 115 -0.05 19.34 -16.47
N GLU A 116 0.34 18.22 -17.07
CA GLU A 116 -0.54 17.05 -17.21
C GLU A 116 -0.08 15.90 -16.31
N HIS A 117 1.24 15.82 -16.09
CA HIS A 117 1.89 14.79 -15.26
C HIS A 117 2.90 15.37 -14.27
N THR A 118 3.15 14.63 -13.19
CA THR A 118 4.08 15.03 -12.12
C THR A 118 5.52 15.14 -12.61
N TYR A 119 5.96 14.24 -13.51
CA TYR A 119 7.31 14.30 -14.09
C TYR A 119 7.60 15.57 -14.92
N GLU A 120 6.60 16.39 -15.24
CA GLU A 120 6.82 17.65 -15.94
C GLU A 120 7.26 18.78 -14.97
N CYS A 121 6.87 18.65 -13.71
CA CYS A 121 7.16 19.60 -12.64
C CYS A 121 8.59 19.41 -12.12
N SER A 122 9.18 20.46 -11.54
CA SER A 122 10.44 20.33 -10.80
C SER A 122 10.35 19.28 -9.68
N PRO A 123 11.47 18.67 -9.24
CA PRO A 123 11.47 17.51 -8.33
C PRO A 123 10.89 17.76 -6.93
N ASP A 124 10.71 19.03 -6.57
CA ASP A 124 10.11 19.54 -5.34
C ASP A 124 8.62 19.90 -5.50
N LEU A 125 8.02 19.55 -6.64
CA LEU A 125 6.64 19.86 -7.01
C LEU A 125 5.95 18.61 -7.60
N TYR A 126 4.62 18.64 -7.66
CA TYR A 126 3.83 17.63 -8.37
C TYR A 126 2.68 18.27 -9.15
N CYS A 127 2.09 17.50 -10.06
CA CYS A 127 0.96 17.97 -10.84
C CYS A 127 -0.36 17.77 -10.09
N HIS A 128 -0.90 18.85 -9.55
CA HIS A 128 -2.13 18.82 -8.77
C HIS A 128 -3.38 18.60 -9.64
N THR A 129 -4.49 18.26 -8.99
CA THR A 129 -5.80 18.02 -9.61
C THR A 129 -6.34 19.19 -10.42
N ASN A 130 -5.86 20.42 -10.20
CA ASN A 130 -6.17 21.62 -10.99
C ASN A 130 -5.22 21.87 -12.18
N ASN A 131 -4.42 20.87 -12.58
CA ASN A 131 -3.41 20.94 -13.65
C ASN A 131 -2.32 21.98 -13.42
N LYS A 132 -1.90 22.22 -12.18
CA LYS A 132 -0.78 23.10 -11.86
C LYS A 132 0.30 22.37 -11.06
N CYS A 133 1.56 22.70 -11.35
CA CYS A 133 2.66 22.30 -10.49
C CYS A 133 2.57 23.06 -9.17
N ILE A 134 2.45 22.36 -8.04
CA ILE A 134 2.37 23.00 -6.72
C ILE A 134 3.29 22.29 -5.72
N ASN A 135 3.59 22.99 -4.62
CA ASN A 135 4.26 22.39 -3.47
C ASN A 135 3.20 21.94 -2.44
N PRO A 136 2.93 20.64 -2.30
CA PRO A 136 1.87 20.13 -1.43
C PRO A 136 2.15 20.41 0.04
N CYS A 137 3.43 20.40 0.47
CA CYS A 137 3.79 20.67 1.86
C CYS A 137 3.52 22.11 2.29
N LYS A 138 3.64 23.07 1.37
CA LYS A 138 3.30 24.47 1.63
C LYS A 138 1.80 24.74 1.60
N GLU A 139 1.09 24.11 0.67
CA GLU A 139 -0.29 24.50 0.34
C GLU A 139 -1.36 23.58 0.95
N LEU A 140 -1.10 22.27 1.06
CA LEU A 140 -2.14 21.28 1.25
C LEU A 140 -1.92 20.35 2.43
N LEU A 141 -0.68 20.02 2.75
CA LEU A 141 -0.34 18.95 3.66
C LEU A 141 0.35 19.48 4.91
N LYS A 142 0.21 18.70 5.99
CA LYS A 142 0.95 18.85 7.24
C LYS A 142 1.47 17.49 7.68
N CYS A 143 2.52 17.50 8.49
CA CYS A 143 3.00 16.29 9.17
C CYS A 143 2.36 16.15 10.53
N THR A 144 2.06 14.91 10.90
CA THR A 144 1.58 14.55 12.23
C THR A 144 2.39 13.37 12.76
N THR A 145 2.37 13.16 14.08
CA THR A 145 3.00 12.02 14.75
C THR A 145 1.98 11.37 15.66
N ASP A 146 1.81 10.06 15.57
CA ASP A 146 1.01 9.29 16.53
C ASP A 146 1.93 8.60 17.54
N GLY A 147 2.25 9.30 18.64
CA GLY A 147 3.10 8.78 19.72
C GLY A 147 4.60 9.16 19.62
N PRO A 148 5.41 8.77 20.62
CA PRO A 148 6.78 9.25 20.79
C PRO A 148 7.80 8.70 19.77
N ASP A 149 7.57 7.52 19.20
CA ASP A 149 8.50 6.82 18.29
C ASP A 149 7.95 6.64 16.86
N ASN A 150 6.88 7.39 16.54
CA ASN A 150 6.28 7.35 15.21
C ASN A 150 7.08 8.24 14.26
N PRO A 151 7.51 7.73 13.08
CA PRO A 151 8.28 8.50 12.11
C PRO A 151 7.50 9.67 11.49
N GLY A 152 6.20 9.70 11.71
CA GLY A 152 5.28 10.67 11.17
C GLY A 152 4.68 10.24 9.85
N PHE A 153 3.60 10.92 9.49
CA PHE A 153 2.92 10.74 8.22
C PHE A 153 2.25 12.05 7.80
N VAL A 154 2.02 12.19 6.51
CA VAL A 154 1.35 13.38 5.97
C VAL A 154 -0.16 13.18 5.95
N VAL A 155 -0.85 14.27 6.26
CA VAL A 155 -2.30 14.37 6.18
C VAL A 155 -2.66 15.70 5.53
N LEU A 156 -3.90 15.82 5.07
CA LEU A 156 -4.44 17.12 4.65
C LEU A 156 -4.38 18.11 5.82
N ARG A 157 -4.01 19.35 5.52
CA ARG A 157 -3.81 20.41 6.51
C ARG A 157 -5.09 20.74 7.27
N ASP A 158 -6.24 20.64 6.61
CA ASP A 158 -7.59 20.84 7.17
C ASP A 158 -8.13 19.63 7.96
N ASN A 159 -7.42 18.50 7.98
CA ASN A 159 -7.83 17.35 8.79
C ASN A 159 -7.64 17.65 10.29
N GLU A 160 -8.74 17.85 11.02
CA GLU A 160 -8.74 18.21 12.44
C GLU A 160 -8.41 17.04 13.39
N GLU A 161 -8.53 15.78 12.92
CA GLU A 161 -8.23 14.58 13.72
C GLU A 161 -6.75 14.50 14.09
N TYR A 162 -5.88 15.01 13.21
CA TYR A 162 -4.44 14.89 13.32
C TYR A 162 -3.80 16.28 13.53
N PRO A 163 -3.29 16.59 14.74
CA PRO A 163 -2.61 17.85 14.98
C PRO A 163 -1.28 17.92 14.21
N GLU A 164 -0.88 19.12 13.81
CA GLU A 164 0.42 19.35 13.18
C GLU A 164 1.53 19.08 14.19
N SER A 165 2.55 18.33 13.79
CA SER A 165 3.72 18.07 14.61
C SER A 165 4.63 19.30 14.66
N ASN A 166 5.22 19.54 15.83
CA ASN A 166 6.26 20.55 16.02
C ASN A 166 7.69 20.00 15.91
N LYS A 167 7.85 18.69 15.65
CA LYS A 167 9.15 18.00 15.60
C LYS A 167 9.61 17.66 14.19
N ILE A 168 8.67 17.44 13.29
CA ILE A 168 8.88 16.98 11.91
C ILE A 168 8.12 17.88 10.95
N SER A 169 8.60 17.96 9.73
CA SER A 169 8.07 18.83 8.69
C SER A 169 7.75 18.04 7.43
N CYS A 170 6.76 18.50 6.67
CA CYS A 170 6.48 17.92 5.36
C CYS A 170 7.57 18.36 4.40
N ILE A 171 8.17 17.38 3.73
CA ILE A 171 9.17 17.62 2.69
C ILE A 171 8.80 16.87 1.42
N ILE A 172 9.34 17.34 0.29
CA ILE A 172 9.29 16.65 -0.99
C ILE A 172 10.69 16.70 -1.61
N LYS A 173 11.24 15.52 -1.94
CA LYS A 173 12.55 15.35 -2.56
C LYS A 173 12.42 14.28 -3.63
N ASP A 174 12.83 14.59 -4.86
CA ASP A 174 12.78 13.64 -5.98
C ASP A 174 11.41 12.98 -6.15
N TYR A 175 10.34 13.79 -6.06
CA TYR A 175 8.93 13.36 -6.10
C TYR A 175 8.50 12.39 -4.98
N VAL A 176 9.32 12.20 -3.95
CA VAL A 176 8.94 11.46 -2.74
C VAL A 176 8.56 12.47 -1.66
N LEU A 177 7.33 12.32 -1.16
CA LEU A 177 6.79 13.19 -0.12
C LEU A 177 6.72 12.43 1.21
N SER A 178 7.33 13.00 2.24
CA SER A 178 7.53 12.35 3.53
C SER A 178 7.52 13.37 4.67
N CYS A 179 7.59 12.87 5.90
CA CYS A 179 7.83 13.67 7.08
C CYS A 179 9.26 13.47 7.60
N GLU A 180 10.01 14.56 7.72
CA GLU A 180 11.40 14.60 8.23
C GLU A 180 11.64 15.79 9.17
#